data_AF-A0A645D5L6-F1
#
_entry.id   AF-A0A645D5L6-F1
#
_cell.length_a   1.000
_cell.length_b   1.000
_cell.length_c   1.000
_cell.angle_alpha   90.00
_cell.angle_beta   90.00
_cell.angle_gamma   90.00
#
_symmetry.space_group_name_H-M   'P 1'
#
loop_
_entity.id
_entity.type
_entity.pdbx_description
1 polymer ?
#
loop_
_entity_poly.entity_id
_entity_poly.type
_entity_poly.pdbx_seq_one_letter_code
_entity_poly.pdbx_strand_id
1 'polypeptide(L)'
;MSYDDVFYKITNEFRCQKHSLNTFVSLVDKIRSNINNMNQTQIQGALDSIIFVLRGSKLKEPLIWSRKNSEYFSGNIVVKSDKDKFLIDLKNKFELGNYSLIDIVSLVEFVRDYYDRLKEQRGNQVELLLRNVEVTLRDDIVVKDEMDFYKNGIMFACDIEDSLALGHHN
;
A
#
# COMPACT_ATOMS: atom_id res chain seq x y z
N MET A 1 -12.04 13.73 -15.40
CA MET A 1 -11.56 13.89 -14.02
C MET A 1 -10.06 13.67 -14.08
N SER A 2 -9.30 14.72 -13.80
CA SER A 2 -7.84 14.72 -13.88
C SER A 2 -7.22 13.78 -12.85
N TYR A 3 -5.94 13.42 -13.03
CA TYR A 3 -5.14 12.66 -12.06
C TYR A 3 -5.18 13.33 -10.67
N ASP A 4 -5.14 14.65 -10.64
CA ASP A 4 -5.13 15.47 -9.42
C ASP A 4 -6.50 15.53 -8.72
N ASP A 5 -7.60 15.53 -9.49
CA ASP A 5 -8.97 15.65 -8.95
C ASP A 5 -9.32 14.51 -7.97
N VAL A 6 -8.74 13.33 -8.18
CA VAL A 6 -9.07 12.13 -7.39
C VAL A 6 -8.22 12.01 -6.13
N PHE A 7 -6.92 12.31 -6.22
CA PHE A 7 -6.09 12.44 -5.02
C PHE A 7 -6.60 13.58 -4.14
N TYR A 8 -7.03 14.69 -4.73
CA TYR A 8 -7.68 15.79 -4.02
C TYR A 8 -8.93 15.35 -3.25
N LYS A 9 -9.78 14.49 -3.83
CA LYS A 9 -10.94 13.95 -3.12
C LYS A 9 -10.52 13.14 -1.89
N ILE A 10 -9.51 12.28 -2.04
CA ILE A 10 -8.99 11.43 -0.95
C ILE A 10 -8.37 12.29 0.15
N THR A 11 -7.54 13.27 -0.20
CA THR A 11 -6.91 14.16 0.80
C THR A 11 -7.94 15.03 1.51
N ASN A 12 -9.01 15.43 0.83
CA ASN A 12 -10.12 16.13 1.47
C ASN A 12 -10.90 15.25 2.47
N GLU A 13 -11.09 13.95 2.19
CA GLU A 13 -11.68 13.00 3.16
C GLU A 13 -10.82 12.93 4.43
N PHE A 14 -9.50 12.87 4.29
CA PHE A 14 -8.55 12.88 5.41
C PHE A 14 -8.60 14.19 6.21
N ARG A 15 -8.57 15.35 5.53
CA ARG A 15 -8.63 16.68 6.17
C ARG A 15 -9.92 16.88 6.97
N CYS A 16 -11.03 16.36 6.44
CA CYS A 16 -12.34 16.47 7.07
C CYS A 16 -12.60 15.42 8.15
N GLN A 17 -11.61 14.56 8.49
CA GLN A 17 -11.76 13.44 9.42
C GLN A 17 -12.93 12.49 9.04
N LYS A 18 -13.21 12.38 7.74
CA LYS A 18 -14.24 11.51 7.18
C LYS A 18 -13.65 10.21 6.62
N HIS A 19 -12.37 9.97 6.88
CA HIS A 19 -11.67 8.81 6.36
C HIS A 19 -12.00 7.52 7.11
N SER A 20 -11.84 6.42 6.41
CA SER A 20 -11.96 5.07 6.95
C SER A 20 -10.92 4.17 6.28
N LEU A 21 -10.88 2.88 6.63
CA LEU A 21 -10.06 1.92 5.88
C LEU A 21 -10.41 1.92 4.38
N ASN A 22 -11.67 2.20 4.00
CA ASN A 22 -12.06 2.32 2.60
C ASN A 22 -11.43 3.52 1.89
N THR A 23 -11.10 4.59 2.62
CA THR A 23 -10.35 5.72 2.07
C THR A 23 -8.93 5.28 1.71
N PHE A 24 -8.30 4.42 2.53
CA PHE A 24 -6.98 3.82 2.22
C PHE A 24 -7.04 2.79 1.09
N VAL A 25 -8.09 1.98 1.02
CA VAL A 25 -8.35 1.09 -0.13
C VAL A 25 -8.44 1.91 -1.42
N SER A 26 -9.16 3.03 -1.38
CA SER A 26 -9.27 3.96 -2.52
C SER A 26 -7.92 4.57 -2.88
N LEU A 27 -7.10 4.96 -1.89
CA LEU A 27 -5.74 5.44 -2.10
C LEU A 27 -4.87 4.39 -2.81
N VAL A 28 -4.84 3.16 -2.31
CA VAL A 28 -4.07 2.06 -2.94
C VAL A 28 -4.54 1.80 -4.37
N ASP A 29 -5.85 1.77 -4.62
CA ASP A 29 -6.41 1.62 -5.97
C ASP A 29 -5.93 2.72 -6.93
N LYS A 30 -5.83 3.97 -6.45
CA LYS A 30 -5.34 5.08 -7.27
C LYS A 30 -3.85 5.06 -7.51
N ILE A 31 -3.05 4.69 -6.52
CA ILE A 31 -1.62 4.42 -6.71
C ILE A 31 -1.44 3.34 -7.77
N ARG A 32 -2.16 2.22 -7.66
CA ARG A 32 -2.11 1.09 -8.61
C ARG A 32 -2.49 1.51 -10.03
N SER A 33 -3.58 2.26 -10.17
CA SER A 33 -4.08 2.71 -11.47
C SER A 33 -3.14 3.71 -12.17
N ASN A 34 -2.32 4.43 -11.40
CA ASN A 34 -1.42 5.45 -11.90
C ASN A 34 0.06 5.08 -11.74
N ILE A 35 0.37 3.81 -11.45
CA ILE A 35 1.71 3.38 -11.08
C ILE A 35 2.74 3.93 -12.06
N ASN A 36 2.55 3.73 -13.37
CA ASN A 36 3.51 4.21 -14.38
C ASN A 36 3.69 5.73 -14.46
N ASN A 37 2.73 6.52 -13.98
CA ASN A 37 2.77 7.98 -14.02
C ASN A 37 3.35 8.60 -12.74
N MET A 38 3.60 7.78 -11.72
CA MET A 38 4.21 8.25 -10.47
C MET A 38 5.73 8.08 -10.50
N ASN A 39 6.43 8.98 -9.83
CA ASN A 39 7.85 8.88 -9.49
C ASN A 39 8.05 8.39 -8.04
N GLN A 40 9.32 8.14 -7.68
CA GLN A 40 9.74 7.68 -6.35
C GLN A 40 9.19 8.54 -5.20
N THR A 41 9.29 9.88 -5.31
CA THR A 41 8.83 10.81 -4.27
C THR A 41 7.31 10.70 -4.07
N GLN A 42 6.54 10.69 -5.15
CA GLN A 42 5.08 10.57 -5.11
C GLN A 42 4.63 9.24 -4.48
N ILE A 43 5.31 8.14 -4.81
CA ILE A 43 5.00 6.83 -4.21
C ILE A 43 5.36 6.80 -2.73
N GLN A 44 6.46 7.44 -2.33
CA GLN A 44 6.89 7.49 -0.93
C GLN A 44 5.82 8.12 -0.03
N GLY A 45 5.43 9.36 -0.31
CA GLY A 45 4.45 10.06 0.52
C GLY A 45 3.08 9.36 0.53
N ALA A 46 2.65 8.81 -0.61
CA ALA A 46 1.39 8.09 -0.68
C ALA A 46 1.40 6.76 0.12
N LEU A 47 2.53 6.04 0.14
CA LEU A 47 2.64 4.76 0.86
C LEU A 47 2.95 4.92 2.35
N ASP A 48 3.55 6.03 2.81
CA ASP A 48 3.85 6.25 4.23
C ASP A 48 2.58 6.27 5.09
N SER A 49 1.51 6.90 4.61
CA SER A 49 0.19 6.87 5.25
C SER A 49 -0.39 5.44 5.35
N ILE A 50 -0.17 4.60 4.33
CA ILE A 50 -0.61 3.20 4.32
C ILE A 50 0.20 2.38 5.33
N ILE A 51 1.52 2.59 5.38
CA ILE A 51 2.42 1.92 6.35
C ILE A 51 1.98 2.27 7.78
N PHE A 52 1.70 3.55 8.05
CA PHE A 52 1.21 4.01 9.35
C PHE A 52 -0.04 3.24 9.78
N VAL A 53 -1.06 3.16 8.92
CA VAL A 53 -2.31 2.46 9.22
C VAL A 53 -2.10 0.98 9.43
N LEU A 54 -1.33 0.31 8.58
CA LEU A 54 -1.09 -1.13 8.72
C LEU A 54 -0.35 -1.47 10.02
N ARG A 55 0.66 -0.67 10.41
CA ARG A 55 1.37 -0.82 11.69
C ARG A 55 0.47 -0.55 12.90
N GLY A 56 -0.42 0.44 12.77
CA GLY A 56 -1.46 0.77 13.76
C GLY A 56 -2.62 -0.23 13.83
N SER A 57 -2.61 -1.28 13.02
CA SER A 57 -3.71 -2.24 12.91
C SER A 57 -3.37 -3.64 13.42
N LYS A 58 -4.40 -4.49 13.51
CA LYS A 58 -4.30 -5.93 13.74
C LYS A 58 -5.23 -6.68 12.80
N LEU A 59 -4.92 -7.94 12.49
CA LEU A 59 -5.82 -8.82 11.75
C LEU A 59 -6.99 -9.26 12.64
N LYS A 60 -8.20 -9.37 12.07
CA LYS A 60 -9.39 -9.90 12.76
C LYS A 60 -9.22 -11.37 13.10
N GLU A 61 -8.84 -12.18 12.11
CA GLU A 61 -8.68 -13.64 12.23
C GLU A 61 -7.39 -14.09 11.53
N PRO A 62 -6.21 -13.96 12.17
CA PRO A 62 -4.92 -14.13 11.49
C PRO A 62 -4.73 -15.45 10.74
N LEU A 63 -5.14 -16.58 11.35
CA LEU A 63 -4.99 -17.91 10.75
C LEU A 63 -5.93 -18.16 9.58
N ILE A 64 -7.18 -17.66 9.66
CA ILE A 64 -8.15 -17.79 8.58
C ILE A 64 -7.75 -16.88 7.42
N TRP A 65 -7.31 -15.67 7.75
CA TRP A 65 -6.80 -14.69 6.80
C TRP A 65 -5.62 -15.23 5.98
N SER A 66 -4.60 -15.77 6.65
CA SER A 66 -3.41 -16.28 5.94
C SER A 66 -3.79 -17.44 5.02
N ARG A 67 -4.59 -18.39 5.50
CA ARG A 67 -5.05 -19.53 4.69
C ARG A 67 -5.89 -19.09 3.48
N LYS A 68 -6.82 -18.15 3.66
CA LYS A 68 -7.72 -17.66 2.60
C LYS A 68 -6.96 -16.93 1.50
N ASN A 69 -5.95 -16.15 1.86
CA ASN A 69 -5.29 -15.23 0.93
C ASN A 69 -3.96 -15.76 0.36
N SER A 70 -3.46 -16.91 0.84
CA SER A 70 -2.15 -17.49 0.46
C SER A 70 -1.94 -17.54 -1.05
N GLU A 71 -2.80 -18.26 -1.77
CA GLU A 71 -2.68 -18.47 -3.23
C GLU A 71 -2.76 -17.16 -4.02
N TYR A 72 -3.69 -16.28 -3.63
CA TYR A 72 -3.85 -14.97 -4.26
C TYR A 72 -2.61 -14.10 -4.05
N PHE A 73 -2.07 -14.05 -2.82
CA PHE A 73 -0.91 -13.23 -2.50
C PHE A 73 0.37 -13.73 -3.15
N SER A 74 0.59 -15.05 -3.18
CA SER A 74 1.72 -15.65 -3.89
C SER A 74 1.62 -15.47 -5.40
N GLY A 75 0.40 -15.51 -5.95
CA GLY A 75 0.13 -15.31 -7.38
C GLY A 75 0.48 -13.90 -7.87
N ASN A 76 0.30 -12.90 -7.00
CA ASN A 76 0.66 -11.51 -7.30
C ASN A 76 2.18 -11.22 -7.27
N ILE A 77 3.00 -12.15 -6.77
CA ILE A 77 4.46 -12.03 -6.80
C ILE A 77 5.04 -12.81 -7.98
N VAL A 78 5.34 -12.08 -9.06
CA VAL A 78 6.05 -12.60 -10.24
C VAL A 78 7.56 -12.43 -10.09
N VAL A 79 8.30 -13.46 -9.69
CA VAL A 79 9.77 -13.38 -9.58
C VAL A 79 10.38 -13.24 -10.99
N LYS A 80 11.07 -12.12 -11.25
CA LYS A 80 11.72 -11.83 -12.54
C LYS A 80 13.22 -12.08 -12.52
N SER A 81 13.82 -12.10 -11.33
CA SER A 81 15.24 -12.32 -11.14
C SER A 81 15.49 -12.96 -9.78
N ASP A 82 16.45 -13.88 -9.71
CA ASP A 82 16.95 -14.47 -8.46
C ASP A 82 17.61 -13.41 -7.53
N LYS A 83 17.80 -12.20 -8.04
CA LYS A 83 18.30 -11.04 -7.27
C LYS A 83 17.24 -10.45 -6.33
N ASP A 84 15.95 -10.69 -6.58
CA ASP A 84 14.86 -10.19 -5.74
C ASP A 84 14.58 -11.13 -4.56
N LYS A 85 15.60 -11.42 -3.76
CA LYS A 85 15.52 -12.35 -2.61
C LYS A 85 14.35 -12.06 -1.68
N PHE A 86 14.10 -10.78 -1.41
CA PHE A 86 12.94 -10.36 -0.61
C PHE A 86 11.61 -10.87 -1.17
N LEU A 87 11.37 -10.71 -2.48
CA LEU A 87 10.13 -11.15 -3.12
C LEU A 87 10.04 -12.67 -3.20
N ILE A 88 11.17 -13.37 -3.38
CA ILE A 88 11.24 -14.83 -3.36
C ILE A 88 10.84 -15.35 -1.97
N ASP A 89 11.47 -14.82 -0.92
CA ASP A 89 11.21 -15.22 0.46
C ASP A 89 9.76 -14.91 0.86
N LEU A 90 9.25 -13.75 0.47
CA LEU A 90 7.88 -13.35 0.74
C LEU A 90 6.87 -14.24 0.00
N LYS A 91 7.13 -14.58 -1.27
CA LYS A 91 6.30 -15.51 -2.05
C LYS A 91 6.25 -16.88 -1.37
N ASN A 92 7.39 -17.42 -0.94
CA ASN A 92 7.45 -18.70 -0.23
C ASN A 92 6.64 -18.66 1.08
N LYS A 93 6.71 -17.57 1.84
CA LYS A 93 5.88 -17.39 3.05
C LYS A 93 4.38 -17.43 2.73
N PHE A 94 3.96 -16.76 1.64
CA PHE A 94 2.58 -16.78 1.18
C PHE A 94 2.13 -18.16 0.74
N GLU A 95 2.94 -18.90 -0.03
CA GLU A 95 2.63 -20.27 -0.47
C GLU A 95 2.48 -21.24 0.71
N LEU A 96 3.27 -21.06 1.76
CA LEU A 96 3.22 -21.87 2.98
C LEU A 96 2.13 -21.42 3.96
N GLY A 97 1.43 -20.31 3.70
CA GLY A 97 0.49 -19.71 4.64
C GLY A 97 1.12 -19.22 5.95
N ASN A 98 2.45 -19.11 6.00
CA ASN A 98 3.22 -18.73 7.18
C ASN A 98 3.64 -17.25 7.09
N TYR A 99 2.64 -16.38 7.11
CA TYR A 99 2.82 -14.94 7.02
C TYR A 99 1.78 -14.23 7.87
N SER A 100 2.01 -12.94 8.07
CA SER A 100 1.25 -12.10 8.98
C SER A 100 1.13 -10.68 8.42
N LEU A 101 0.46 -9.81 9.18
CA LEU A 101 0.33 -8.39 8.82
C LEU A 101 1.70 -7.71 8.66
N ILE A 102 2.73 -8.12 9.41
CA ILE A 102 4.06 -7.51 9.28
C ILE A 102 4.68 -7.80 7.91
N ASP A 103 4.39 -8.95 7.30
CA ASP A 103 4.90 -9.27 5.97
C ASP A 103 4.23 -8.40 4.90
N ILE A 104 2.97 -7.98 5.11
CA ILE A 104 2.28 -7.00 4.25
C ILE A 104 2.88 -5.60 4.43
N VAL A 105 3.18 -5.20 5.67
CA VAL A 105 3.88 -3.94 5.96
C VAL A 105 5.24 -3.92 5.24
N SER A 106 6.04 -4.98 5.36
CA SER A 106 7.33 -5.10 4.68
C SER A 106 7.20 -5.07 3.15
N LEU A 107 6.12 -5.62 2.59
CA LEU A 107 5.84 -5.52 1.16
C LEU A 107 5.62 -4.06 0.74
N VAL A 108 4.84 -3.29 1.51
CA VAL A 108 4.60 -1.87 1.22
C VAL A 108 5.90 -1.07 1.32
N GLU A 109 6.68 -1.29 2.38
CA GLU A 109 7.99 -0.67 2.57
C GLU A 109 8.96 -0.98 1.42
N PHE A 110 8.98 -2.24 0.97
CA PHE A 110 9.81 -2.63 -0.16
C PHE A 110 9.39 -1.94 -1.46
N VAL A 111 8.08 -1.82 -1.73
CA VAL A 111 7.60 -1.04 -2.88
C VAL A 111 7.97 0.42 -2.71
N ARG A 112 7.76 0.99 -1.52
CA ARG A 112 8.10 2.37 -1.19
C ARG A 112 9.57 2.68 -1.43
N ASP A 113 10.49 1.84 -0.98
CA ASP A 113 11.92 2.13 -0.98
C ASP A 113 12.61 1.82 -2.31
N TYR A 114 12.05 0.92 -3.11
CA TYR A 114 12.66 0.43 -4.36
C TYR A 114 11.78 0.68 -5.58
N TYR A 115 10.88 1.64 -5.51
CA TYR A 115 9.86 1.87 -6.53
C TYR A 115 10.45 2.08 -7.94
N ASP A 116 11.43 2.97 -8.11
CA ASP A 116 12.03 3.24 -9.44
C ASP A 116 12.66 1.98 -10.05
N ARG A 117 13.40 1.20 -9.25
CA ARG A 117 13.99 -0.07 -9.68
C ARG A 117 12.90 -1.06 -10.09
N LEU A 118 11.83 -1.17 -9.29
CA LEU A 118 10.72 -2.07 -9.55
C LEU A 118 9.95 -1.66 -10.82
N LYS A 119 9.77 -0.37 -11.03
CA LYS A 119 9.15 0.20 -12.23
C LYS A 119 9.99 -0.10 -13.47
N GLU A 120 11.30 0.08 -13.42
CA GLU A 120 12.21 -0.22 -14.52
C GLU A 120 12.16 -1.72 -14.90
N GLN A 121 12.19 -2.60 -13.90
CA GLN A 121 12.25 -4.06 -14.12
C GLN A 121 10.91 -4.69 -14.50
N ARG A 122 9.80 -4.12 -14.05
CA ARG A 122 8.48 -4.79 -14.03
C ARG A 122 7.36 -3.94 -14.62
N GLY A 123 7.61 -2.65 -14.89
CA GLY A 123 6.63 -1.72 -15.44
C GLY A 123 5.35 -1.67 -14.60
N ASN A 124 4.21 -1.84 -15.27
CA ASN A 124 2.90 -1.84 -14.62
C ASN A 124 2.71 -3.00 -13.62
N GLN A 125 3.51 -4.08 -13.68
CA GLN A 125 3.35 -5.24 -12.81
C GLN A 125 3.69 -4.94 -11.34
N VAL A 126 4.23 -3.76 -11.03
CA VAL A 126 4.34 -3.26 -9.64
C VAL A 126 2.97 -3.16 -8.97
N GLU A 127 1.91 -2.85 -9.72
CA GLU A 127 0.54 -2.78 -9.19
C GLU A 127 0.08 -4.09 -8.53
N LEU A 128 0.57 -5.23 -9.03
CA LEU A 128 0.22 -6.55 -8.50
C LEU A 128 0.67 -6.70 -7.05
N LEU A 129 1.85 -6.17 -6.70
CA LEU A 129 2.34 -6.20 -5.31
C LEU A 129 1.38 -5.45 -4.37
N LEU A 130 0.85 -4.31 -4.83
CA LEU A 130 -0.06 -3.48 -4.07
C LEU A 130 -1.48 -4.08 -3.97
N ARG A 131 -1.85 -5.07 -4.80
CA ARG A 131 -3.12 -5.81 -4.63
C ARG A 131 -3.20 -6.55 -3.30
N ASN A 132 -2.08 -7.09 -2.83
CA ASN A 132 -2.02 -7.79 -1.54
C ASN A 132 -2.33 -6.81 -0.38
N VAL A 133 -1.84 -5.58 -0.52
CA VAL A 133 -2.05 -4.49 0.43
C VAL A 133 -3.51 -4.07 0.45
N GLU A 134 -4.10 -3.84 -0.73
CA GLU A 134 -5.51 -3.48 -0.87
C GLU A 134 -6.45 -4.51 -0.24
N VAL A 135 -6.26 -5.80 -0.55
CA VAL A 135 -7.08 -6.89 0.00
C VAL A 135 -6.97 -6.92 1.52
N THR A 136 -5.77 -6.73 2.06
CA THR A 136 -5.53 -6.68 3.51
C THR A 136 -6.28 -5.52 4.17
N LEU A 137 -6.27 -4.33 3.56
CA LEU A 137 -6.93 -3.14 4.08
C LEU A 137 -8.47 -3.24 4.07
N ARG A 138 -9.04 -3.97 3.10
CA ARG A 138 -10.49 -3.96 2.85
C ARG A 138 -11.31 -4.54 4.00
N ASP A 139 -11.03 -5.79 4.38
CA ASP A 139 -11.94 -6.54 5.26
C ASP A 139 -11.23 -7.20 6.45
N ASP A 140 -9.90 -7.32 6.39
CA ASP A 140 -9.19 -8.28 7.24
C ASP A 140 -8.51 -7.66 8.46
N ILE A 141 -8.44 -6.33 8.53
CA ILE A 141 -7.80 -5.59 9.63
C ILE A 141 -8.79 -4.74 10.45
N VAL A 142 -8.36 -4.41 11.67
CA VAL A 142 -8.99 -3.46 12.58
C VAL A 142 -7.90 -2.54 13.12
N VAL A 143 -8.19 -1.24 13.12
CA VAL A 143 -7.29 -0.23 13.69
C VAL A 143 -7.31 -0.35 15.21
N LYS A 144 -6.12 -0.36 15.84
CA LYS A 144 -6.01 -0.55 17.30
C LYS A 144 -6.44 0.68 18.10
N ASP A 145 -6.10 1.86 17.59
CA ASP A 145 -6.43 3.16 18.19
C ASP A 145 -7.18 4.02 17.16
N GLU A 146 -8.50 4.00 17.23
CA GLU A 146 -9.35 4.80 16.34
C GLU A 146 -9.14 6.30 16.55
N MET A 147 -8.87 6.73 17.79
CA MET A 147 -8.68 8.15 18.08
C MET A 147 -7.41 8.67 17.42
N ASP A 148 -6.32 7.93 17.53
CA ASP A 148 -5.06 8.24 16.84
C ASP A 148 -5.25 8.22 15.32
N PHE A 149 -5.94 7.20 14.80
CA PHE A 149 -6.25 7.11 13.37
C PHE A 149 -7.01 8.32 12.82
N TYR A 150 -8.02 8.81 13.52
CA TYR A 150 -8.77 10.00 13.09
C TYR A 150 -7.98 11.30 13.25
N LYS A 151 -7.19 11.43 14.33
CA LYS A 151 -6.34 12.62 14.57
C LYS A 151 -5.26 12.79 13.50
N ASN A 152 -4.73 11.70 12.96
CA ASN A 152 -3.68 11.72 11.95
C ASN A 152 -4.19 12.00 10.52
N GLY A 153 -5.50 12.23 10.31
CA GLY A 153 -6.04 12.55 8.98
C GLY A 153 -5.33 13.73 8.31
N ILE A 154 -5.07 14.82 9.02
CA ILE A 154 -4.36 15.98 8.45
C ILE A 154 -2.94 15.60 8.00
N MET A 155 -2.23 14.79 8.79
CA MET A 155 -0.89 14.31 8.44
C MET A 155 -0.94 13.50 7.14
N PHE A 156 -1.89 12.56 7.01
CA PHE A 156 -2.02 11.75 5.79
C PHE A 156 -2.29 12.60 4.54
N ALA A 157 -3.13 13.64 4.66
CA ALA A 157 -3.37 14.56 3.57
C ALA A 157 -2.11 15.32 3.16
N CYS A 158 -1.35 15.84 4.13
CA CYS A 158 -0.11 16.55 3.88
C CYS A 158 0.95 15.67 3.21
N ASP A 159 1.17 14.44 3.70
CA ASP A 159 2.16 13.53 3.12
C ASP A 159 1.89 13.27 1.62
N ILE A 160 0.61 13.11 1.25
CA ILE A 160 0.19 12.90 -0.14
C ILE A 160 0.37 14.19 -0.95
N GLU A 161 -0.17 15.31 -0.48
CA GLU A 161 -0.14 16.58 -1.20
C GLU A 161 1.29 17.08 -1.43
N ASP A 162 2.15 17.01 -0.41
CA ASP A 162 3.55 17.40 -0.50
C ASP A 162 4.30 16.51 -1.49
N SER A 163 4.03 15.20 -1.47
CA SER A 163 4.65 14.27 -2.41
C SER A 163 4.24 14.51 -3.87
N LEU A 164 2.97 14.89 -4.09
CA LEU A 164 2.46 15.25 -5.41
C LEU A 164 3.08 16.57 -5.90
N ALA A 165 3.12 17.59 -5.05
CA ALA A 165 3.72 18.89 -5.37
C ALA A 165 5.22 18.77 -5.70
N LEU A 166 5.99 18.05 -4.88
CA LEU A 166 7.42 17.81 -5.12
C LEU A 166 7.66 16.98 -6.37
N GLY A 167 6.74 16.06 -6.69
CA GLY A 167 6.82 15.23 -7.89
C GLY A 167 6.69 15.98 -9.22
N HIS A 168 6.09 17.18 -9.22
CA HIS A 168 5.99 18.02 -10.43
C HIS A 168 7.23 18.88 -10.71
N HIS A 169 8.19 18.92 -9.80
CA HIS A 169 9.41 19.73 -9.90
C HIS A 169 10.67 18.95 -10.34
N ASN A 170 10.53 17.64 -10.60
CA ASN A 170 11.58 16.74 -11.08
C ASN A 170 11.25 16.21 -12.47
#